data_AF-A0A6J7ENV2-F1
#
_entry.id   AF-A0A6J7ENV2-F1
#
_cell.length_a   1.000
_cell.length_b   1.000
_cell.length_c   1.000
_cell.angle_alpha   90.00
_cell.angle_beta   90.00
_cell.angle_gamma   90.00
#
_symmetry.space_group_name_H-M   'P 1'
#
loop_
_entity.id
_entity.type
_entity.pdbx_description
1 polymer ?
#
loop_
_entity_poly.entity_id
_entity_poly.type
_entity_poly.pdbx_seq_one_letter_code
_entity_poly.pdbx_strand_id
1 'polypeptide(L)'
;MTDRITLEPSAIERLIRSAALEDLREETTPDARERSLGQAETALNALCGLSDREGPDGVWDVLATLDRRRLLTFATFAVSELATTDFAREG
;
A
#
# COMPACT_ATOMS: atom_id res chain seq x y z
N MET A 1 -14.75 -1.05 -13.45
CA MET A 1 -14.18 -1.18 -12.10
C MET A 1 -13.28 -2.39 -12.15
N THR A 2 -11.97 -2.19 -12.03
CA THR A 2 -11.02 -3.30 -11.86
C THR A 2 -11.36 -3.98 -10.54
N ASP A 3 -11.52 -5.31 -10.54
CA ASP A 3 -11.78 -6.07 -9.32
C ASP A 3 -10.67 -5.76 -8.30
N ARG A 4 -11.06 -5.22 -7.14
CA ARG A 4 -10.11 -4.93 -6.06
C ARG A 4 -9.68 -6.23 -5.41
N ILE A 5 -8.41 -6.32 -5.06
CA ILE A 5 -7.86 -7.48 -4.36
C ILE A 5 -8.56 -7.60 -3.01
N THR A 6 -9.13 -8.77 -2.75
CA THR A 6 -9.81 -9.07 -1.48
C THR A 6 -8.86 -9.85 -0.58
N LEU A 7 -8.46 -9.22 0.52
CA LEU A 7 -7.64 -9.82 1.57
C LEU A 7 -8.20 -9.44 2.95
N GLU A 8 -7.93 -10.33 3.91
CA GLU A 8 -8.17 -10.09 5.33
C GLU A 8 -7.22 -9.02 5.88
N PRO A 9 -7.62 -8.23 6.89
CA PRO A 9 -6.79 -7.16 7.48
C PRO A 9 -5.36 -7.60 7.84
N SER A 10 -5.20 -8.77 8.45
CA SER A 10 -3.89 -9.32 8.84
C SER A 10 -3.02 -9.75 7.65
N ALA A 11 -3.62 -10.08 6.51
CA ALA A 11 -2.87 -10.36 5.28
C ALA A 11 -2.38 -9.06 4.64
N ILE A 12 -3.21 -8.01 4.66
CA ILE A 12 -2.84 -6.67 4.18
C ILE A 12 -1.69 -6.11 5.03
N GLU A 13 -1.78 -6.17 6.35
CA GLU A 13 -0.70 -5.76 7.26
C GLU A 13 0.62 -6.46 6.90
N ARG A 14 0.60 -7.78 6.76
CA ARG A 14 1.80 -8.57 6.43
C ARG A 14 2.41 -8.17 5.09
N LEU A 15 1.59 -7.85 4.09
CA LEU A 15 2.08 -7.35 2.80
C LEU A 15 2.73 -5.97 2.93
N ILE A 16 2.15 -5.05 3.71
CA ILE A 16 2.77 -3.74 3.96
C ILE A 16 4.14 -3.93 4.63
N ARG A 17 4.23 -4.84 5.61
CA ARG A 17 5.50 -5.14 6.27
C ARG A 17 6.51 -5.81 5.34
N SER A 18 6.07 -6.71 4.46
CA SER A 18 6.98 -7.42 3.53
C SER A 18 7.50 -6.53 2.43
N ALA A 19 6.73 -5.52 2.02
CA ALA A 19 7.16 -4.52 1.03
C ALA A 19 8.42 -3.77 1.51
N ALA A 20 8.57 -3.59 2.83
CA ALA A 20 9.75 -2.99 3.47
C ALA A 20 10.20 -1.68 2.80
N LEU A 21 9.23 -0.83 2.43
CA LEU A 21 9.48 0.41 1.71
C LEU A 21 10.45 1.32 2.46
N GLU A 22 10.41 1.30 3.78
CA GLU A 22 11.28 2.08 4.65
C GLU A 22 12.76 1.68 4.56
N ASP A 23 13.07 0.53 3.98
CA ASP A 23 14.42 0.00 3.81
C ASP A 23 14.96 0.19 2.40
N LEU A 24 14.17 0.72 1.47
CA LEU A 24 14.66 1.10 0.15
C LEU A 24 15.71 2.22 0.27
N ARG A 25 16.85 2.03 -0.41
CA ARG A 25 17.99 2.96 -0.49
C ARG A 25 18.36 3.17 -1.94
N GLU A 26 19.21 4.16 -2.20
CA GLU A 26 19.72 4.43 -3.55
C GLU A 26 20.44 3.21 -4.13
N GLU A 27 21.19 2.47 -3.31
CA GLU A 27 21.90 1.26 -3.75
C GLU A 27 21.00 0.01 -3.90
N THR A 28 19.71 0.07 -3.54
CA THR A 28 18.80 -1.06 -3.72
C THR A 28 18.69 -1.42 -5.21
N THR A 29 18.90 -2.69 -5.53
CA THR A 29 18.86 -3.16 -6.92
C THR A 29 17.50 -2.90 -7.56
N PRO A 30 17.45 -2.67 -8.90
CA PRO A 30 16.19 -2.42 -9.60
C PRO A 30 15.13 -3.49 -9.33
N ASP A 31 15.49 -4.78 -9.43
CA ASP A 31 14.56 -5.89 -9.22
C ASP A 31 14.01 -5.96 -7.79
N ALA A 32 14.85 -5.65 -6.78
CA ALA A 32 14.40 -5.64 -5.39
C ALA A 32 13.47 -4.47 -5.14
N ARG A 33 13.78 -3.30 -5.71
CA ARG A 33 12.92 -2.11 -5.66
C ARG A 33 11.58 -2.37 -6.32
N GLU A 34 11.57 -2.93 -7.53
CA GLU A 34 10.34 -3.26 -8.26
C GLU A 34 9.46 -4.23 -7.46
N ARG A 35 10.07 -5.28 -6.87
CA ARG A 35 9.35 -6.22 -6.01
C ARG A 35 8.72 -5.54 -4.79
N SER A 36 9.47 -4.68 -4.09
CA SER A 36 8.98 -3.92 -2.94
C SER A 36 7.82 -2.99 -3.31
N LEU A 37 7.96 -2.26 -4.41
CA LEU A 37 6.91 -1.36 -4.91
C LEU A 37 5.66 -2.15 -5.32
N GLY A 38 5.80 -3.22 -6.09
CA GLY A 38 4.66 -4.06 -6.49
C GLY A 38 3.93 -4.70 -5.32
N GLN A 39 4.63 -5.07 -4.24
CA GLN A 39 3.99 -5.53 -3.01
C GLN A 39 3.22 -4.41 -2.30
N ALA A 40 3.79 -3.20 -2.26
CA ALA A 40 3.11 -2.04 -1.69
C ALA A 40 1.88 -1.64 -2.51
N GLU A 41 1.94 -1.67 -3.84
CA GLU A 41 0.79 -1.46 -4.73
C GLU A 41 -0.31 -2.49 -4.49
N THR A 42 0.07 -3.77 -4.34
CA THR A 42 -0.85 -4.86 -4.02
C THR A 42 -1.53 -4.61 -2.67
N ALA A 43 -0.77 -4.21 -1.65
CA ALA A 43 -1.30 -3.88 -0.34
C ALA A 43 -2.24 -2.67 -0.39
N LEU A 44 -1.88 -1.63 -1.15
CA LEU A 44 -2.73 -0.44 -1.36
C LEU A 44 -4.04 -0.80 -2.05
N ASN A 45 -3.98 -1.62 -3.11
CA ASN A 45 -5.18 -2.10 -3.79
C ASN A 45 -6.11 -2.87 -2.85
N ALA A 46 -5.53 -3.72 -2.00
CA ALA A 46 -6.27 -4.47 -0.99
C ALA A 46 -6.84 -3.58 0.12
N LEU A 47 -6.14 -2.53 0.55
CA LEU A 47 -6.67 -1.52 1.47
C LEU A 47 -7.84 -0.75 0.87
N CYS A 48 -7.77 -0.37 -0.40
CA CYS A 48 -8.91 0.23 -1.10
C CYS A 48 -10.09 -0.76 -1.12
N GLY A 49 -9.85 -2.03 -1.45
CA GLY A 49 -10.87 -3.07 -1.39
C GLY A 49 -11.45 -3.29 0.01
N LEU A 50 -10.63 -3.16 1.07
CA LEU A 50 -11.10 -3.21 2.46
C LEU A 50 -11.99 -2.00 2.77
N SER A 51 -11.56 -0.80 2.38
CA SER A 51 -12.34 0.44 2.54
C SER A 51 -13.71 0.35 1.86
N ASP A 52 -13.77 -0.24 0.67
CA ASP A 52 -15.02 -0.38 -0.10
C ASP A 52 -16.02 -1.33 0.59
N ARG A 53 -15.53 -2.35 1.32
CA ARG A 53 -16.37 -3.37 1.99
C ARG A 53 -16.74 -3.01 3.42
N GLU A 54 -15.77 -2.51 4.18
CA GLU A 54 -15.84 -2.37 5.64
C GLU A 54 -15.74 -0.90 6.10
N GLY A 55 -15.54 0.03 5.15
CA GLY A 55 -15.39 1.45 5.43
C GLY A 55 -13.98 1.83 5.91
N PRO A 56 -13.78 3.12 6.24
CA PRO A 56 -12.47 3.65 6.61
C PRO A 56 -11.94 3.09 7.94
N ASP A 57 -12.81 2.64 8.85
CA ASP A 57 -12.38 2.14 10.16
C ASP A 57 -11.53 0.87 10.04
N GLY A 58 -11.92 -0.07 9.15
CA GLY A 58 -11.11 -1.27 8.90
C GLY A 58 -9.73 -0.95 8.30
N VAL A 59 -9.62 0.10 7.50
CA VAL A 59 -8.33 0.61 7.00
C VAL A 59 -7.50 1.16 8.15
N TRP A 60 -8.10 1.96 9.03
CA TRP A 60 -7.42 2.51 10.20
C TRP A 60 -6.93 1.42 11.14
N ASP A 61 -7.71 0.36 11.35
CA ASP A 61 -7.31 -0.77 12.18
C ASP A 61 -6.04 -1.44 11.65
N VAL A 62 -5.92 -1.63 10.33
CA VAL A 62 -4.69 -2.16 9.71
C VAL A 62 -3.53 -1.19 9.93
N LEU A 63 -3.71 0.09 9.60
CA LEU A 63 -2.65 1.09 9.65
C LEU A 63 -2.16 1.35 11.08
N ALA A 64 -3.04 1.25 12.08
CA ALA A 64 -2.72 1.43 13.50
C ALA A 64 -1.78 0.35 14.06
N THR A 65 -1.68 -0.82 13.40
CA THR A 65 -0.73 -1.88 13.80
C THR A 65 0.71 -1.59 13.38
N LEU A 66 0.93 -0.64 12.46
CA LEU A 66 2.24 -0.32 11.93
C LEU A 66 3.00 0.60 12.89
N ASP A 67 4.31 0.41 12.97
CA ASP A 67 5.16 1.39 13.63
C ASP A 67 5.17 2.73 12.85
N ARG A 68 5.49 3.82 13.54
CA ARG A 68 5.42 5.18 12.98
C ARG A 68 6.19 5.33 11.67
N ARG A 69 7.38 4.72 11.56
CA ARG A 69 8.22 4.88 10.37
C ARG A 69 7.55 4.20 9.18
N ARG A 70 7.11 2.95 9.35
CA ARG A 70 6.43 2.20 8.29
C ARG A 70 5.10 2.84 7.90
N LEU A 71 4.32 3.33 8.87
CA LEU A 71 3.08 4.05 8.60
C LEU A 71 3.32 5.28 7.72
N LEU A 72 4.29 6.12 8.08
CA LEU A 72 4.59 7.33 7.32
C LEU A 72 5.09 6.99 5.91
N THR A 73 6.01 6.04 5.79
CA THR A 73 6.53 5.64 4.47
C THR A 73 5.43 5.07 3.57
N PHE A 74 4.61 4.17 4.09
CA PHE A 74 3.53 3.57 3.31
C PHE A 74 2.44 4.60 2.95
N ALA A 75 2.09 5.51 3.86
CA ALA A 75 1.13 6.57 3.58
C ALA A 75 1.63 7.53 2.50
N THR A 76 2.92 7.92 2.53
CA THR A 76 3.52 8.76 1.48
C THR A 76 3.49 8.06 0.12
N PHE A 77 3.83 6.78 0.08
CA PHE A 77 3.72 5.96 -1.13
C PHE A 77 2.26 5.92 -1.63
N ALA A 78 1.30 5.61 -0.76
CA ALA A 78 -0.11 5.51 -1.12
C ALA A 78 -0.67 6.80 -1.73
N VAL A 79 -0.33 7.95 -1.13
CA VAL A 79 -0.73 9.27 -1.66
C VAL A 79 -0.11 9.51 -3.05
N SER A 80 1.15 9.15 -3.25
CA SER A 80 1.83 9.28 -4.55
C SER A 80 1.17 8.44 -5.65
N GLU A 81 0.82 7.19 -5.34
CA GLU A 81 0.16 6.28 -6.28
C GLU A 81 -1.25 6.75 -6.63
N LEU A 82 -2.03 7.16 -5.63
CA LEU A 82 -3.39 7.66 -5.85
C LEU A 82 -3.38 8.95 -6.69
N ALA A 83 -2.44 9.86 -6.43
CA ALA A 83 -2.27 11.06 -7.25
C ALA A 83 -1.97 10.68 -8.71
N THR A 84 -1.05 9.75 -8.96
CA THR A 84 -0.72 9.29 -10.31
C THR A 84 -1.91 8.65 -11.02
N THR A 85 -2.76 7.93 -10.28
CA THR A 85 -3.93 7.23 -10.83
C THR A 85 -5.06 8.19 -11.19
N ASP A 86 -5.29 9.23 -10.39
CA ASP A 86 -6.34 10.22 -10.65
C ASP A 86 -5.94 11.19 -11.79
N PHE A 87 -4.68 11.61 -11.88
CA PHE A 87 -4.19 12.40 -13.01
C PHE A 87 -4.25 11.63 -14.36
N ALA A 88 -4.20 10.30 -14.35
CA ALA A 88 -4.36 9.48 -15.55
C ALA A 88 -5.81 9.32 -16.03
N ARG A 89 -6.82 9.68 -15.21
CA ARG A 89 -8.25 9.65 -15.62
C ARG A 89 -8.74 10.96 -16.25
N GLU A 90 -7.98 12.04 -16.18
CA GLU A 90 -8.34 13.36 -16.72
C GLU A 90 -7.49 13.81 -17.92
N GLY A 91 -6.80 12.88 -18.61
CA GLY A 91 -5.99 13.14 -19.80
C GLY A 91 -6.58 12.60 -21.10
#